data_AF-A0A1F6CJ87-F1
#
_entry.id   AF-A0A1F6CJ87-F1
#
_cell.length_a   1.000
_cell.length_b   1.000
_cell.length_c   1.000
_cell.angle_alpha   90.00
_cell.angle_beta   90.00
_cell.angle_gamma   90.00
#
_symmetry.space_group_name_H-M   'P 1'
#
loop_
_entity.id
_entity.type
_entity.pdbx_description
1 polymer ?
#
loop_
_entity_poly.entity_id
_entity_poly.type
_entity_poly.pdbx_seq_one_letter_code
_entity_poly.pdbx_strand_id
1 'polypeptide(L)'
;MSTDTAALPTPIHSDSVPVPTNVRRVTEFLEFARWFALPSSERVPETQKDFAAHIGVAQDTLTDWKKRPEFWVLVGDLLRDWMRDRTPDVIASLYEKIASGEGGAADVRLFLGLSQGESPSSITHR
;
A
#
# COMPACT_ATOMS: atom_id res chain seq x y z
N MET A 1 49.50 -15.23 11.19
CA MET A 1 48.87 -13.99 10.71
C MET A 1 48.04 -14.37 9.50
N SER A 2 46.72 -14.46 9.66
CA SER A 2 45.80 -14.73 8.55
C SER A 2 44.78 -13.61 8.55
N THR A 3 44.82 -12.81 7.49
CA THR A 3 43.93 -11.68 7.23
C THR A 3 42.54 -12.21 6.93
N ASP A 4 41.58 -11.89 7.79
CA ASP A 4 40.16 -12.14 7.55
C ASP A 4 39.68 -11.12 6.50
N THR A 5 39.31 -11.64 5.33
CA THR A 5 38.83 -10.88 4.19
C THR A 5 37.46 -10.31 4.53
N ALA A 6 37.40 -9.00 4.76
CA ALA A 6 36.13 -8.29 4.94
C ALA A 6 35.21 -8.54 3.74
N ALA A 7 34.07 -9.19 3.99
CA ALA A 7 33.03 -9.38 3.01
C ALA A 7 32.52 -8.00 2.53
N LEU A 8 32.70 -7.71 1.24
CA LEU A 8 32.16 -6.49 0.65
C LEU A 8 30.62 -6.52 0.73
N PRO A 9 29.96 -5.41 1.06
CA PRO A 9 28.51 -5.35 1.05
C PRO A 9 28.01 -5.57 -0.37
N THR A 10 27.11 -6.53 -0.55
CA THR A 10 26.44 -6.80 -1.82
C THR A 10 25.77 -5.52 -2.32
N PRO A 11 25.83 -5.19 -3.63
CA PRO A 11 25.12 -4.05 -4.18
C PRO A 11 23.64 -4.14 -3.85
N ILE A 12 23.08 -3.07 -3.28
CA ILE A 12 21.64 -2.96 -3.07
C ILE A 12 21.00 -2.88 -4.46
N HIS A 13 20.38 -3.98 -4.91
CA HIS A 13 19.47 -3.95 -6.03
C HIS A 13 18.19 -3.26 -5.55
N SER A 14 18.14 -1.93 -5.70
CA SER A 14 16.88 -1.21 -5.56
C SER A 14 16.00 -1.69 -6.70
N ASP A 15 15.03 -2.56 -6.39
CA ASP A 15 13.99 -2.90 -7.34
C ASP A 15 13.44 -1.61 -7.93
N SER A 16 13.44 -1.56 -9.27
CA SER A 16 13.20 -0.35 -10.04
C SER A 16 11.81 0.18 -9.73
N VAL A 17 11.69 1.15 -8.83
CA VAL A 17 10.46 1.94 -8.72
C VAL A 17 10.26 2.58 -10.10
N PRO A 18 9.09 2.46 -10.75
CA PRO A 18 8.85 3.12 -12.01
C PRO A 18 9.04 4.63 -11.82
N VAL A 19 10.20 5.13 -12.24
CA VAL A 19 10.53 6.54 -12.14
C VAL A 19 9.57 7.30 -13.04
N PRO A 20 8.76 8.24 -12.52
CA PRO A 20 7.86 9.02 -13.35
C PRO A 20 8.69 9.79 -14.39
N THR A 21 8.59 9.37 -15.66
CA THR A 21 9.30 10.05 -16.75
C THR A 21 8.54 11.35 -17.08
N ASN A 22 9.28 12.45 -17.27
CA ASN A 22 8.71 13.77 -17.61
C ASN A 22 7.73 14.35 -16.56
N VAL A 23 7.96 14.09 -15.27
CA VAL A 23 7.31 14.83 -14.17
C VAL A 23 8.30 15.87 -13.64
N ARG A 24 8.00 17.17 -13.80
CA ARG A 24 8.89 18.28 -13.38
C ARG A 24 9.01 18.43 -11.86
N ARG A 25 8.07 17.84 -11.11
CA ARG A 25 7.94 17.88 -9.64
C ARG A 25 7.79 16.46 -9.09
N VAL A 26 8.85 15.66 -9.22
CA VAL A 26 8.83 14.23 -8.89
C VAL A 26 8.56 14.00 -7.41
N THR A 27 9.15 14.81 -6.53
CA THR A 27 8.96 14.69 -5.07
C THR A 27 7.50 14.86 -4.70
N GLU A 28 6.87 15.96 -5.14
CA GLU A 28 5.47 16.25 -4.84
C GLU A 28 4.51 15.23 -5.47
N PHE A 29 4.88 14.66 -6.63
CA PHE A 29 4.13 13.56 -7.25
C PHE A 29 4.15 12.30 -6.40
N LEU A 30 5.32 11.94 -5.84
CA LEU A 30 5.46 10.80 -4.94
C LEU A 30 4.74 11.04 -3.60
N GLU A 31 4.84 12.25 -3.05
CA GLU A 31 4.10 12.64 -1.84
C GLU A 31 2.59 12.54 -2.06
N PHE A 32 2.10 13.01 -3.20
CA PHE A 32 0.69 12.88 -3.56
C PHE A 32 0.27 11.42 -3.69
N ALA A 33 1.07 10.56 -4.31
CA ALA A 33 0.77 9.13 -4.41
C ALA A 33 0.68 8.47 -3.02
N ARG A 34 1.60 8.80 -2.11
CA ARG A 34 1.59 8.31 -0.70
C ARG A 34 0.34 8.76 0.04
N TRP A 35 0.03 10.04 -0.04
CA TRP A 35 -1.17 10.59 0.58
C TRP A 35 -2.45 9.95 0.02
N PHE A 36 -2.52 9.77 -1.30
CA PHE A 36 -3.69 9.21 -1.98
C PHE A 36 -3.89 7.72 -1.69
N ALA A 37 -2.82 6.97 -1.41
CA ALA A 37 -2.87 5.56 -1.06
C ALA A 37 -3.51 5.29 0.31
N LEU A 38 -3.57 6.29 1.20
CA LEU A 38 -4.22 6.16 2.51
C LEU A 38 -5.75 6.12 2.39
N PRO A 39 -6.46 5.43 3.31
CA PRO A 39 -7.90 5.60 3.48
C PRO A 39 -8.25 7.06 3.74
N SER A 40 -9.42 7.51 3.28
CA SER A 40 -9.83 8.92 3.43
C SER A 40 -9.80 9.41 4.88
N SER A 41 -10.10 8.55 5.85
CA SER A 41 -10.07 8.86 7.28
C SER A 41 -8.67 9.07 7.86
N GLU A 42 -7.63 8.55 7.19
CA GLU A 42 -6.23 8.67 7.63
C GLU A 42 -5.47 9.76 6.84
N ARG A 43 -6.11 10.40 5.85
CA ARG A 43 -5.48 11.43 5.03
C ARG A 43 -5.34 12.74 5.81
N VAL A 44 -4.11 13.24 5.86
CA VAL A 44 -3.80 14.56 6.41
C VAL A 44 -2.88 15.31 5.43
N PRO A 45 -3.28 16.49 4.93
CA PRO A 45 -4.61 17.12 5.02
C PRO A 45 -5.75 16.25 4.48
N GLU A 46 -7.00 16.49 4.91
CA GLU A 46 -8.13 15.61 4.56
C GLU A 46 -8.54 15.75 3.08
N THR A 47 -8.46 16.95 2.53
CA THR A 47 -8.91 17.23 1.16
C THR A 47 -7.75 17.34 0.19
N GLN A 48 -7.99 16.98 -1.08
CA GLN A 48 -7.00 17.16 -2.15
C GLN A 48 -6.62 18.64 -2.34
N LYS A 49 -7.57 19.56 -2.11
CA LYS A 49 -7.32 21.00 -2.21
C LYS A 49 -6.31 21.45 -1.15
N ASP A 50 -6.51 21.03 0.09
CA ASP A 50 -5.63 21.39 1.20
C ASP A 50 -4.28 20.71 1.07
N PHE A 51 -4.25 19.45 0.59
CA PHE A 51 -3.00 18.76 0.27
C PHE A 51 -2.22 19.50 -0.83
N ALA A 52 -2.88 19.95 -1.91
CA ALA A 52 -2.23 20.71 -2.97
C ALA A 52 -1.58 21.99 -2.43
N ALA A 53 -2.30 22.72 -1.57
CA ALA A 53 -1.78 23.91 -0.90
C ALA A 53 -0.59 23.56 0.01
N HIS A 54 -0.65 22.44 0.73
CA HIS A 54 0.41 21.97 1.63
C HIS A 54 1.73 21.69 0.90
N ILE A 55 1.69 21.05 -0.27
CA ILE A 55 2.89 20.74 -1.07
C ILE A 55 3.25 21.85 -2.08
N GLY A 56 2.51 22.96 -2.09
CA GLY A 56 2.82 24.12 -2.94
C GLY A 56 2.55 23.93 -4.44
N VAL A 57 1.50 23.19 -4.81
CA VAL A 57 1.05 23.00 -6.20
C VAL A 57 -0.41 23.43 -6.40
N ALA A 58 -0.80 23.67 -7.65
CA ALA A 58 -2.21 23.92 -7.97
C ALA A 58 -3.02 22.61 -7.88
N GLN A 59 -4.28 22.70 -7.45
CA GLN A 59 -5.16 21.53 -7.38
C GLN A 59 -5.31 20.82 -8.74
N ASP A 60 -5.34 21.58 -9.84
CA ASP A 60 -5.40 21.04 -11.20
C ASP A 60 -4.18 20.20 -11.56
N THR A 61 -3.01 20.53 -11.02
CA THR A 61 -1.79 19.73 -11.19
C THR A 61 -1.97 18.32 -10.62
N LEU A 62 -2.60 18.19 -9.45
CA LEU A 62 -2.92 16.88 -8.86
C LEU A 62 -3.94 16.11 -9.70
N THR A 63 -4.95 16.81 -10.22
CA THR A 63 -5.93 16.23 -11.14
C THR A 63 -5.26 15.70 -12.42
N ASP A 64 -4.28 16.40 -12.96
CA ASP A 64 -3.51 15.95 -14.12
C ASP A 64 -2.59 14.78 -13.80
N TRP A 65 -1.99 14.73 -12.62
CA TRP A 65 -1.19 13.59 -12.18
C TRP A 65 -2.00 12.30 -12.10
N LYS A 66 -3.26 12.37 -11.67
CA LYS A 66 -4.18 11.20 -11.67
C LYS A 66 -4.49 10.66 -13.07
N LYS A 67 -4.22 11.41 -14.14
CA LYS A 67 -4.41 10.93 -15.52
C LYS A 67 -3.23 10.06 -15.99
N ARG A 68 -2.11 10.06 -15.26
CA ARG A 68 -0.90 9.32 -15.62
C ARG A 68 -0.99 7.87 -15.15
N PRO A 69 -0.70 6.87 -16.00
CA PRO A 69 -0.68 5.47 -15.60
C PRO A 69 0.28 5.19 -14.45
N GLU A 70 1.50 5.76 -14.50
CA GLU A 70 2.50 5.61 -13.45
C GLU A 70 2.02 6.05 -12.05
N PHE A 71 1.08 7.01 -11.97
CA PHE A 71 0.50 7.41 -10.68
C PHE A 71 -0.24 6.25 -10.02
N TRP A 72 -1.05 5.53 -10.78
CA TRP A 72 -1.85 4.42 -10.25
C TRP A 72 -1.03 3.18 -9.93
N VAL A 73 0.07 2.96 -10.66
CA VAL A 73 1.04 1.90 -10.32
C VAL A 73 1.61 2.19 -8.93
N LEU A 74 2.12 3.41 -8.70
CA LEU A 74 2.70 3.80 -7.42
C LEU A 74 1.67 3.77 -6.28
N VAL A 75 0.46 4.31 -6.49
CA VAL A 75 -0.62 4.25 -5.48
C VAL A 75 -0.97 2.81 -5.14
N GLY A 76 -1.04 1.94 -6.15
CA GLY A 76 -1.32 0.51 -5.93
C GLY A 76 -0.25 -0.18 -5.10
N ASP A 77 1.03 0.11 -5.35
CA ASP A 77 2.16 -0.45 -4.59
C ASP A 77 2.12 0.02 -3.14
N LEU A 78 1.96 1.33 -2.94
CA LEU A 78 1.87 1.96 -1.62
C LEU A 78 0.66 1.46 -0.81
N LEU A 79 -0.48 1.25 -1.47
CA LEU A 79 -1.66 0.68 -0.83
C LEU A 79 -1.40 -0.76 -0.38
N ARG A 80 -0.75 -1.58 -1.20
CA ARG A 80 -0.43 -2.97 -0.83
C ARG A 80 0.53 -3.04 0.35
N ASP A 81 1.53 -2.16 0.40
CA ASP A 81 2.40 -2.05 1.56
C ASP A 81 1.63 -1.64 2.82
N TRP A 82 0.78 -0.60 2.71
CA TRP A 82 -0.07 -0.15 3.81
C TRP A 82 -1.02 -1.26 4.33
N MET A 83 -1.56 -2.08 3.42
CA MET A 83 -2.43 -3.22 3.75
C MET A 83 -1.65 -4.38 4.37
N ARG A 84 -0.43 -4.66 3.91
CA ARG A 84 0.41 -5.74 4.45
C ARG A 84 0.62 -5.55 5.94
N ASP A 85 0.93 -4.33 6.37
CA ASP A 85 1.20 -4.02 7.77
C ASP A 85 -0.03 -4.19 8.68
N ARG A 86 -1.24 -4.04 8.13
CA ARG A 86 -2.52 -4.15 8.86
C ARG A 86 -3.17 -5.53 8.74
N THR A 87 -2.68 -6.37 7.84
CA THR A 87 -3.24 -7.70 7.60
C THR A 87 -3.26 -8.56 8.87
N PRO A 88 -2.22 -8.59 9.73
CA PRO A 88 -2.26 -9.33 10.99
C PRO A 88 -3.40 -8.90 11.92
N ASP A 89 -3.66 -7.59 12.05
CA ASP A 89 -4.71 -7.06 12.92
C ASP A 89 -6.12 -7.40 12.41
N VAL A 90 -6.29 -7.37 11.08
CA VAL A 90 -7.55 -7.80 10.44
C VAL A 90 -7.78 -9.29 10.67
N ILE A 91 -6.74 -10.13 10.55
CA ILE A 91 -6.83 -11.56 10.83
C ILE A 91 -7.15 -11.81 12.31
N ALA A 92 -6.53 -11.08 13.23
CA ALA A 92 -6.82 -11.17 14.66
C ALA A 92 -8.29 -10.82 14.95
N SER A 93 -8.77 -9.71 14.39
CA SER A 93 -10.18 -9.29 14.53
C SER A 93 -11.16 -10.31 13.95
N LEU A 94 -10.83 -10.93 12.81
CA LEU A 94 -11.62 -11.99 12.21
C LEU A 94 -11.68 -13.23 13.12
N TYR A 95 -10.54 -13.63 13.70
CA TYR A 95 -10.47 -14.73 14.64
C TYR A 95 -11.32 -14.47 15.89
N GLU A 96 -11.19 -13.29 16.50
CA GLU A 96 -11.95 -12.91 17.69
C GLU A 96 -13.46 -12.96 17.44
N LYS A 97 -13.91 -12.42 16.30
CA LYS A 97 -15.31 -12.48 15.87
C LYS A 97 -15.83 -13.91 15.74
N ILE A 98 -15.03 -14.82 15.19
CA ILE A 98 -15.40 -16.24 15.08
C ILE A 98 -15.44 -16.91 16.45
N ALA A 99 -14.41 -16.66 17.28
CA ALA A 99 -14.28 -17.27 18.60
C ALA A 99 -15.37 -16.81 19.58
N SER A 100 -15.87 -15.59 19.44
CA SER A 100 -16.98 -15.06 20.25
C SER A 100 -18.36 -15.59 19.83
N GLY A 101 -18.45 -16.32 18.71
CA GLY A 101 -19.71 -16.83 18.17
C GLY A 101 -20.51 -15.79 17.35
N GLU A 102 -19.96 -14.60 17.13
CA GLU A 102 -20.55 -13.56 16.27
C GLU A 102 -20.22 -13.77 14.77
N GLY A 103 -19.25 -14.63 14.48
CA GLY A 103 -18.82 -14.97 13.12
C GLY A 103 -19.84 -15.86 12.41
N GLY A 104 -20.17 -15.47 11.17
CA GLY A 104 -21.02 -16.28 10.30
C GLY A 104 -20.24 -17.38 9.57
N ALA A 105 -20.96 -18.25 8.85
CA ALA A 105 -20.34 -19.32 8.06
C ALA A 105 -19.35 -18.78 7.00
N ALA A 106 -19.54 -17.56 6.49
CA ALA A 106 -18.62 -16.91 5.57
C ALA A 106 -17.29 -16.52 6.23
N ASP A 107 -17.34 -16.01 7.47
CA ASP A 107 -16.14 -15.64 8.23
C ASP A 107 -15.30 -16.89 8.53
N VAL A 108 -15.96 -17.96 8.97
CA VAL A 108 -15.31 -19.26 9.24
C VAL A 108 -14.67 -19.83 7.97
N ARG A 109 -15.37 -19.78 6.83
CA ARG A 109 -14.82 -20.23 5.54
C ARG A 109 -13.60 -19.40 5.13
N LEU A 110 -13.67 -18.07 5.24
CA LEU A 110 -12.55 -17.20 4.93
C LEU A 110 -11.33 -17.52 5.80
N PHE A 111 -11.52 -17.66 7.11
CA PHE A 111 -10.43 -17.96 8.04
C PHE A 111 -9.77 -19.32 7.77
N LEU A 112 -10.58 -20.36 7.54
CA LEU A 112 -10.06 -21.70 7.19
C LEU A 112 -9.36 -21.71 5.83
N GLY A 113 -9.91 -21.04 4.82
CA GLY A 113 -9.27 -20.93 3.51
C GLY A 113 -7.92 -20.20 3.59
N LEU A 114 -7.84 -19.08 4.32
CA LEU A 114 -6.57 -18.39 4.58
C LEU A 114 -5.53 -19.29 5.26
N SER A 115 -5.95 -20.11 6.25
CA SER A 115 -5.06 -21.06 6.94
C SER A 115 -4.49 -22.16 6.03
N GLN A 116 -5.18 -22.43 4.91
CA GLN A 116 -4.79 -23.43 3.91
C GLN A 116 -4.00 -22.80 2.76
N GLY A 117 -3.73 -21.49 2.81
CA GLY A 117 -3.02 -20.76 1.77
C GLY A 117 -3.89 -20.44 0.54
N GLU A 118 -5.22 -20.53 0.66
CA GLU A 118 -6.12 -20.15 -0.42
C GLU A 118 -6.16 -18.62 -0.57
N SER A 119 -6.25 -18.15 -1.82
CA SER A 119 -6.46 -16.74 -2.08
C SER A 119 -7.92 -16.36 -1.78
N PRO A 120 -8.21 -15.17 -1.22
CA PRO A 120 -9.59 -14.75 -0.92
C PRO A 120 -10.53 -14.80 -2.13
N SER A 121 -10.03 -14.51 -3.34
CA SER A 121 -10.80 -14.56 -4.59
C SER A 121 -11.25 -15.98 -4.96
N SER A 122 -10.59 -17.01 -4.44
CA SER A 122 -10.97 -18.42 -4.66
C SER A 122 -12.08 -18.88 -3.71
N ILE A 123 -12.28 -18.18 -2.59
CA ILE A 123 -13.18 -18.58 -1.50
C ILE A 123 -14.63 -18.11 -1.76
N THR A 124 -14.83 -16.99 -2.45
CA THR A 124 -16.15 -16.37 -2.67
C THR A 124 -16.96 -16.95 -3.83
N HIS A 125 -16.38 -17.79 -4.67
CA HIS A 125 -17.00 -18.27 -5.91
C HIS A 125 -17.45 -19.75 -5.88
N ARG A 126 -17.58 -20.36 -4.69
CA ARG A 126 -17.95 -21.78 -4.54
C ARG A 126 -19.23 -22.00 -3.75
#